data_AF-A0A1M5CY40-F1
#
_entry.id   AF-A0A1M5CY40-F1
#
_cell.length_a   1.000
_cell.length_b   1.000
_cell.length_c   1.000
_cell.angle_alpha   90.00
_cell.angle_beta   90.00
_cell.angle_gamma   90.00
#
_symmetry.space_group_name_H-M   'P 1'
#
loop_
_entity.id
_entity.type
_entity.pdbx_description
1 polymer ?
#
loop_
_entity_poly.entity_id
_entity_poly.type
_entity_poly.pdbx_seq_one_letter_code
_entity_poly.pdbx_strand_id
1 'polypeptide(L)'
;MANPNNLEHNIEDEIRSEQIKKGKKGFKARFEKIAAAVTKVTGSSSAFLVAVAIILIWAFTGPIFHYSDTWQLVINTGTTIITFLMVFIIQQSQNKDSLAIQLKLNELIASDERASNRLIVVEDLTQDELELLKKFYIRLSDLAKTENDLHSSHSVDEASDLHQYKRNSHQARIELMKKKS
;
A
#
# COMPACT_ATOMS: atom_id res chain seq x y z
N MET A 1 7.80 -39.28 -26.62
CA MET A 1 8.76 -39.69 -25.55
C MET A 1 9.42 -38.43 -25.02
N ALA A 2 9.21 -38.10 -23.74
CA ALA A 2 9.88 -36.97 -23.11
C ALA A 2 11.38 -37.30 -22.94
N ASN A 3 12.26 -36.39 -23.33
CA ASN A 3 13.71 -36.53 -23.20
C ASN A 3 14.08 -36.52 -21.70
N PRO A 4 14.73 -37.56 -21.15
CA PRO A 4 15.08 -37.63 -19.73
C PRO A 4 15.96 -36.45 -19.26
N ASN A 5 16.76 -35.86 -20.15
CA ASN A 5 17.59 -34.68 -19.83
C ASN A 5 16.78 -33.39 -19.58
N ASN A 6 15.54 -33.30 -20.10
CA ASN A 6 14.67 -32.14 -19.86
C ASN A 6 13.95 -32.21 -18.50
N LEU A 7 13.81 -33.40 -17.91
CA LEU A 7 13.19 -33.55 -16.59
C LEU A 7 14.13 -33.14 -15.47
N GLU A 8 15.42 -33.53 -15.53
CA GLU A 8 16.40 -33.13 -14.51
C GLU A 8 16.62 -31.61 -14.50
N HIS A 9 16.73 -30.99 -15.68
CA HIS A 9 16.94 -29.55 -15.78
C HIS A 9 15.75 -28.72 -15.22
N ASN A 10 14.51 -29.14 -15.48
CA ASN A 10 13.32 -28.49 -14.92
C ASN A 10 13.22 -28.64 -13.39
N ILE A 11 13.62 -29.78 -12.85
CA ILE A 11 13.59 -30.04 -11.40
C ILE A 11 14.65 -29.19 -10.68
N GLU A 12 15.85 -29.05 -11.25
CA GLU A 12 16.89 -28.17 -10.70
C GLU A 12 16.46 -26.70 -10.69
N ASP A 13 15.81 -26.23 -11.77
CA ASP A 13 15.31 -24.86 -11.86
C ASP A 13 14.14 -24.60 -10.90
N GLU A 14 13.25 -25.57 -10.71
CA GLU A 14 12.15 -25.48 -9.75
C GLU A 14 12.67 -25.44 -8.30
N ILE A 15 13.61 -26.33 -7.95
CA ILE A 15 14.28 -26.34 -6.63
C ILE A 15 15.03 -25.02 -6.41
N ARG A 16 15.77 -24.53 -7.41
CA ARG A 16 16.48 -23.24 -7.34
C ARG A 16 15.52 -22.07 -7.14
N SER A 17 14.38 -22.07 -7.83
CA SER A 17 13.36 -21.03 -7.70
C SER A 17 12.68 -21.02 -6.31
N GLU A 18 12.41 -22.21 -5.75
CA GLU A 18 11.89 -22.42 -4.40
C GLU A 18 12.88 -21.94 -3.33
N GLN A 19 14.16 -22.28 -3.48
CA GLN A 19 15.23 -21.86 -2.56
C GLN A 19 15.43 -20.34 -2.59
N ILE A 20 15.44 -19.71 -3.77
CA ILE A 20 15.53 -18.25 -3.92
C ILE A 20 14.32 -17.55 -3.29
N LYS A 21 13.10 -18.08 -3.50
CA LYS A 21 11.88 -17.55 -2.87
C LYS A 21 11.92 -17.66 -1.34
N LYS A 22 12.37 -18.80 -0.79
CA LYS A 22 12.53 -18.98 0.66
C LYS A 22 13.57 -18.03 1.25
N GLY A 23 14.72 -17.87 0.61
CA GLY A 23 15.78 -16.93 1.03
C GLY A 23 15.28 -15.48 1.05
N LYS A 24 14.59 -15.04 0.00
CA LYS A 24 13.98 -13.70 -0.06
C LYS A 24 12.89 -13.50 1.00
N LYS A 25 12.02 -14.49 1.23
CA LYS A 25 11.00 -14.44 2.30
C LYS A 25 11.63 -14.34 3.68
N GLY A 26 12.69 -15.11 3.94
CA GLY A 26 13.39 -15.11 5.22
C GLY A 26 14.10 -13.77 5.51
N PHE A 27 14.81 -13.22 4.52
CA PHE A 27 15.45 -11.91 4.65
C PHE A 27 14.42 -10.79 4.87
N LYS A 28 13.35 -10.76 4.06
CA LYS A 28 12.27 -9.79 4.20
C LYS A 28 11.63 -9.86 5.59
N ALA A 29 11.29 -11.05 6.09
CA ALA A 29 10.69 -11.21 7.42
C ALA A 29 11.62 -10.76 8.55
N ARG A 30 12.93 -10.99 8.44
CA ARG A 30 13.91 -10.52 9.43
C ARG A 30 14.07 -9.00 9.38
N PHE A 31 14.18 -8.43 8.19
CA PHE A 31 14.25 -6.98 7.99
C PHE A 31 13.00 -6.29 8.53
N GLU A 32 11.83 -6.84 8.29
CA GLU A 32 10.56 -6.33 8.82
C GLU A 32 10.51 -6.36 10.36
N LYS A 33 10.99 -7.44 11.00
CA LYS A 33 11.10 -7.52 12.47
C LYS A 33 12.07 -6.49 13.03
N ILE A 34 13.22 -6.31 12.39
CA ILE A 34 14.23 -5.32 12.80
C ILE A 34 13.68 -3.91 12.61
N ALA A 35 13.09 -3.60 11.46
CA ALA A 35 12.51 -2.29 11.20
C ALA A 35 11.42 -1.96 12.23
N ALA A 36 10.50 -2.88 12.52
CA ALA A 36 9.46 -2.68 13.53
C ALA A 36 10.05 -2.47 14.94
N ALA A 37 11.08 -3.24 15.31
CA ALA A 37 11.74 -3.08 16.60
C ALA A 37 12.48 -1.74 16.70
N VAL A 38 13.22 -1.34 15.66
CA VAL A 38 13.92 -0.06 15.60
C VAL A 38 12.92 1.07 15.70
N THR A 39 11.87 1.12 14.86
CA THR A 39 10.84 2.17 14.89
C THR A 39 10.18 2.28 16.27
N LYS A 40 9.88 1.15 16.93
CA LYS A 40 9.32 1.15 18.28
C LYS A 40 10.28 1.73 19.32
N VAL A 41 11.57 1.40 19.21
CA VAL A 41 12.59 1.90 20.14
C VAL A 41 12.84 3.37 19.89
N THR A 42 13.15 3.81 18.66
CA THR A 42 13.43 5.21 18.33
C THR A 42 12.24 6.14 18.56
N GLY A 43 11.00 5.64 18.48
CA GLY A 43 9.79 6.42 18.81
C GLY A 43 9.49 6.57 20.31
N SER A 44 10.22 5.89 21.19
CA SER A 44 9.96 5.91 22.64
C SER A 44 10.64 7.09 23.35
N SER A 45 10.00 7.64 24.39
CA SER A 45 10.58 8.71 25.22
C SER A 45 11.91 8.31 25.87
N SER A 46 12.11 7.03 26.18
CA SER A 46 13.36 6.49 26.69
C SER A 46 14.51 6.56 25.69
N ALA A 47 14.24 6.35 24.39
CA ALA A 47 15.29 6.40 23.38
C ALA A 47 15.81 7.82 23.15
N PHE A 48 14.93 8.83 23.25
CA PHE A 48 15.36 10.22 23.23
C PHE A 48 16.33 10.53 24.36
N LEU A 49 16.03 10.08 25.59
CA LEU A 49 16.91 10.29 26.74
C LEU A 49 18.29 9.62 26.55
N VAL A 50 18.30 8.40 26.01
CA VAL A 50 19.54 7.68 25.67
C VAL A 50 20.33 8.42 24.58
N ALA A 51 19.67 8.91 23.53
CA ALA A 51 20.33 9.67 22.47
C ALA A 51 20.98 10.95 23.00
N VAL A 52 20.27 11.69 23.86
CA VAL A 52 20.81 12.88 24.54
C VAL A 52 22.00 12.51 25.41
N ALA A 53 21.92 11.42 26.20
CA ALA A 53 23.03 10.96 27.02
C ALA A 53 24.28 10.61 26.18
N ILE A 54 24.10 9.96 25.03
CA ILE A 54 25.19 9.65 24.09
C ILE A 54 25.85 10.94 23.58
N ILE A 55 25.07 11.94 23.17
CA ILE A 55 25.58 13.24 22.72
C ILE A 55 26.36 13.93 23.84
N LEU A 56 25.86 13.89 25.07
CA LEU A 56 26.54 14.47 26.23
C LEU A 56 27.87 13.77 26.53
N ILE A 57 27.90 12.42 26.57
CA ILE A 57 29.12 11.65 26.79
C ILE A 57 30.16 11.96 25.71
N TRP A 58 29.73 12.02 24.45
CA TRP A 58 30.60 12.41 23.35
C TRP A 58 31.15 13.82 23.53
N ALA A 59 30.31 14.80 23.85
CA ALA A 59 30.73 16.18 24.10
C ALA A 59 31.74 16.30 25.25
N PHE A 60 31.54 15.57 26.34
CA PHE A 60 32.46 15.54 27.50
C PHE A 60 33.78 14.81 27.22
N THR A 61 33.80 13.88 26.28
CA THR A 61 35.06 13.25 25.83
C THR A 61 35.84 14.14 24.87
N GLY A 62 35.22 15.15 24.25
CA GLY A 62 35.88 16.12 23.35
C GLY A 62 37.13 16.80 23.92
N PRO A 63 37.11 17.37 25.14
CA PRO A 63 38.29 17.97 25.79
C PRO A 63 39.47 17.01 25.95
N ILE A 64 39.21 15.72 26.23
CA ILE A 64 40.25 14.69 26.37
C ILE A 64 40.96 14.49 25.03
N PHE A 65 40.21 14.47 23.93
CA PHE A 65 40.71 14.32 22.57
C PHE A 65 41.06 15.63 21.87
N HIS A 66 41.10 16.75 22.62
CA HIS A 66 41.45 18.08 22.13
C HIS A 66 40.59 18.52 20.92
N TYR A 67 39.35 18.04 20.85
CA TYR A 67 38.44 18.28 19.72
C TYR A 67 39.07 17.95 18.34
N SER A 68 39.92 16.92 18.28
CA SER A 68 40.64 16.51 17.07
C SER A 68 39.74 16.20 15.88
N ASP A 69 40.32 16.26 14.68
CA ASP A 69 39.63 15.92 13.43
C ASP A 69 39.06 14.49 13.46
N THR A 70 39.77 13.55 14.07
CA THR A 70 39.29 12.17 14.22
C THR A 70 38.05 12.08 15.13
N TRP A 71 38.01 12.86 16.21
CA TRP A 71 36.88 12.89 17.13
C TRP A 71 35.60 13.46 16.47
N GLN A 72 35.75 14.49 15.64
CA GLN A 72 34.64 15.03 14.82
C GLN A 72 34.24 14.08 13.68
N LEU A 73 35.22 13.46 13.03
CA LEU A 73 34.99 12.49 11.94
C LEU A 73 34.14 11.32 12.41
N VAL A 74 34.43 10.77 13.60
CA VAL A 74 33.68 9.62 14.14
C VAL A 74 32.19 9.91 14.27
N ILE A 75 31.79 11.08 14.78
CA ILE A 75 30.36 11.39 14.93
C ILE A 75 29.70 11.74 13.61
N ASN A 76 30.39 12.48 12.73
CA ASN A 76 29.85 12.87 11.44
C ASN A 76 29.65 11.66 10.54
N THR A 77 30.65 10.77 10.47
CA THR A 77 30.55 9.53 9.71
C THR A 77 29.53 8.57 10.32
N GLY A 78 29.53 8.41 11.65
CA GLY A 78 28.57 7.54 12.35
C GLY A 78 27.12 7.98 12.14
N THR A 79 26.84 9.27 12.34
CA THR A 79 25.49 9.83 12.17
C THR A 79 25.05 9.73 10.71
N THR A 80 25.94 9.95 9.75
CA THR A 80 25.62 9.81 8.32
C THR A 80 25.21 8.38 7.97
N ILE A 81 25.96 7.38 8.41
CA ILE A 81 25.62 5.96 8.19
C ILE A 81 24.28 5.62 8.84
N ILE A 82 24.07 6.03 10.10
CA ILE A 82 22.82 5.78 10.82
C ILE A 82 21.66 6.45 10.10
N THR A 83 21.81 7.70 9.67
CA THR A 83 20.77 8.45 8.96
C THR A 83 20.43 7.78 7.63
N PHE A 84 21.44 7.36 6.87
CA PHE A 84 21.24 6.64 5.61
C PHE A 84 20.44 5.35 5.83
N LEU A 85 20.79 4.55 6.85
CA LEU A 85 20.04 3.35 7.23
C LEU A 85 18.63 3.68 7.71
N MET A 86 18.47 4.76 8.47
CA MET A 86 17.19 5.19 9.03
C MET A 86 16.19 5.57 7.94
N VAL A 87 16.63 6.19 6.85
CA VAL A 87 15.75 6.48 5.69
C VAL A 87 15.12 5.19 5.15
N PHE A 88 15.88 4.11 4.97
CA PHE A 88 15.33 2.84 4.50
C PHE A 88 14.39 2.18 5.53
N ILE A 89 14.73 2.26 6.81
CA ILE A 89 13.89 1.72 7.89
C ILE A 89 12.55 2.46 7.95
N ILE A 90 12.59 3.80 7.88
CA ILE A 90 11.40 4.65 7.86
C ILE A 90 10.55 4.35 6.62
N GLN A 91 11.16 4.29 5.43
CA GLN A 91 10.44 3.97 4.19
C GLN A 91 9.76 2.59 4.26
N GLN A 92 10.42 1.58 4.83
CA GLN A 92 9.82 0.25 5.02
C GLN A 92 8.64 0.26 6.00
N SER A 93 8.74 1.03 7.08
CA SER A 93 7.65 1.19 8.06
C SER A 93 6.48 1.92 7.43
N GLN A 94 6.74 3.05 6.79
CA GLN A 94 5.73 3.88 6.12
C GLN A 94 5.02 3.12 5.00
N ASN A 95 5.74 2.34 4.18
CA ASN A 95 5.12 1.55 3.11
C ASN A 95 4.10 0.52 3.64
N LYS A 96 4.35 -0.05 4.82
CA LYS A 96 3.40 -0.96 5.48
C LYS A 96 2.22 -0.22 6.10
N ASP A 97 2.48 0.91 6.75
CA ASP A 97 1.45 1.71 7.41
C ASP A 97 0.48 2.31 6.39
N SER A 98 0.98 2.79 5.24
CA SER A 98 0.15 3.25 4.12
C SER A 98 -0.79 2.14 3.65
N LEU A 99 -0.29 0.93 3.35
CA LEU A 99 -1.13 -0.19 2.92
C LEU A 99 -2.20 -0.56 3.97
N ALA A 100 -1.85 -0.51 5.26
CA ALA A 100 -2.80 -0.80 6.32
C ALA A 100 -3.92 0.25 6.42
N ILE A 101 -3.60 1.53 6.18
CA ILE A 101 -4.59 2.62 6.10
C ILE A 101 -5.54 2.38 4.92
N GLN A 102 -5.01 2.04 3.75
CA GLN A 102 -5.81 1.73 2.54
C GLN A 102 -6.81 0.60 2.81
N LEU A 103 -6.33 -0.52 3.37
CA LEU A 103 -7.19 -1.65 3.69
C LEU A 103 -8.28 -1.30 4.71
N LYS A 104 -7.96 -0.53 5.77
CA LYS A 104 -8.95 -0.09 6.76
C LYS A 104 -9.99 0.85 6.16
N LEU A 105 -9.57 1.75 5.26
CA LEU A 105 -10.47 2.67 4.58
C LEU A 105 -11.39 1.91 3.61
N ASN A 106 -10.85 0.94 2.88
CA ASN A 106 -11.61 0.07 2.00
C ASN A 106 -12.65 -0.75 2.75
N GLU A 107 -12.31 -1.30 3.92
CA GLU A 107 -13.27 -1.99 4.79
C GLU A 107 -14.38 -1.04 5.27
N LEU A 108 -14.02 0.18 5.70
CA LEU A 108 -15.00 1.17 6.15
C LEU A 108 -15.95 1.61 5.02
N ILE A 109 -15.42 1.87 3.83
CA ILE A 109 -16.19 2.23 2.63
C ILE A 109 -17.07 1.04 2.20
N ALA A 110 -16.57 -0.19 2.24
CA ALA A 110 -17.35 -1.39 1.94
C ALA A 110 -18.50 -1.61 2.94
N SER A 111 -18.30 -1.24 4.21
CA SER A 111 -19.29 -1.39 5.28
C SER A 111 -20.39 -0.32 5.27
N ASP A 112 -20.22 0.75 4.49
CA ASP A 112 -21.23 1.80 4.32
C ASP A 112 -22.10 1.49 3.10
N GLU A 113 -23.37 1.12 3.34
CA GLU A 113 -24.35 0.71 2.31
C GLU A 113 -24.65 1.81 1.25
N ARG A 114 -24.20 3.05 1.46
CA ARG A 114 -24.35 4.19 0.52
C ARG A 114 -23.05 4.59 -0.14
N ALA A 115 -21.90 4.08 0.29
CA ALA A 115 -20.64 4.37 -0.33
C ALA A 115 -20.47 3.54 -1.61
N SER A 116 -20.22 4.21 -2.73
CA SER A 116 -20.10 3.51 -4.02
C SER A 116 -18.88 2.60 -4.00
N ASN A 117 -19.11 1.29 -4.14
CA ASN A 117 -18.10 0.24 -4.27
C ASN A 117 -17.00 0.55 -5.32
N ARG A 118 -17.23 1.53 -6.20
CA ARG A 118 -16.32 1.99 -7.24
C ARG A 118 -15.19 2.90 -6.72
N LEU A 119 -15.23 3.37 -5.47
CA LEU A 119 -14.17 4.17 -4.85
C LEU A 119 -13.15 3.34 -4.06
N ILE A 120 -13.49 2.07 -3.75
CA ILE A 120 -12.71 1.13 -2.93
C ILE A 120 -11.35 0.73 -3.58
N VAL A 121 -11.13 1.07 -4.84
CA VAL A 121 -9.91 0.71 -5.59
C VAL A 121 -9.36 1.92 -6.34
N VAL A 122 -9.60 3.14 -5.83
CA VAL A 122 -9.19 4.37 -6.52
C VAL A 122 -7.66 4.52 -6.64
N GLU A 123 -6.92 3.86 -5.75
CA GLU A 123 -5.46 3.97 -5.65
C GLU A 123 -4.71 3.10 -6.66
N ASP A 124 -5.37 2.06 -7.19
CA ASP A 124 -4.82 1.19 -8.24
C ASP A 124 -5.21 1.68 -9.65
N LEU A 125 -6.02 2.74 -9.76
CA LEU A 125 -6.42 3.31 -11.05
C LEU A 125 -5.23 3.98 -11.72
N THR A 126 -5.14 3.80 -13.04
CA THR A 126 -4.25 4.62 -13.86
C THR A 126 -4.70 6.08 -13.84
N GLN A 127 -3.80 7.01 -14.19
CA GLN A 127 -4.10 8.43 -14.19
C GLN A 127 -5.32 8.78 -15.07
N ASP A 128 -5.45 8.14 -16.23
CA ASP A 128 -6.56 8.35 -17.18
C ASP A 128 -7.89 7.86 -16.60
N GLU A 129 -7.88 6.71 -15.90
CA GLU A 129 -9.05 6.15 -15.23
C GLU A 129 -9.48 7.01 -14.04
N LEU A 130 -8.52 7.56 -13.30
CA LEU A 130 -8.77 8.49 -12.19
C LEU A 130 -9.42 9.78 -12.68
N GLU A 131 -8.95 10.34 -13.81
CA GLU A 131 -9.58 11.50 -14.44
C GLU A 131 -11.02 11.22 -14.90
N LEU A 132 -11.26 10.04 -15.49
CA LEU A 132 -12.59 9.62 -15.91
C LEU A 132 -13.53 9.50 -14.72
N LEU A 133 -13.08 8.86 -13.63
CA LEU A 133 -13.84 8.71 -12.39
C LEU A 133 -14.15 10.07 -11.75
N LYS A 134 -13.17 10.99 -11.73
CA LYS A 134 -13.36 12.37 -11.27
C LYS A 134 -14.42 13.10 -12.10
N LYS A 135 -14.35 13.03 -13.44
CA LYS A 135 -15.34 13.64 -14.35
C LYS A 135 -16.74 13.08 -14.11
N PHE A 136 -16.87 11.76 -13.89
CA PHE A 136 -18.15 11.14 -13.56
C PHE A 136 -18.72 11.69 -12.24
N TYR A 137 -17.92 11.76 -11.17
CA TYR A 137 -18.39 12.21 -9.86
C TYR A 137 -18.74 13.71 -9.82
N ILE A 138 -17.98 14.55 -10.53
CA ILE A 138 -18.32 15.98 -10.69
C ILE A 138 -19.69 16.09 -11.35
N ARG A 139 -19.92 15.32 -12.42
CA ARG A 139 -21.20 15.34 -13.13
C ARG A 139 -22.35 14.80 -12.28
N LEU A 140 -22.11 13.77 -11.48
CA LEU A 140 -23.10 13.25 -10.54
C LEU A 140 -23.43 14.29 -9.45
N SER A 141 -22.43 15.00 -8.93
CA SER A 141 -22.62 16.08 -7.95
C SER A 141 -23.41 17.25 -8.52
N ASP A 142 -23.13 17.64 -9.76
CA ASP A 142 -23.87 18.72 -10.43
C ASP A 142 -25.33 18.34 -10.70
N LEU A 143 -25.58 17.08 -11.08
CA LEU A 143 -26.93 16.56 -11.25
C LEU A 143 -27.69 16.52 -9.90
N ALA A 144 -27.04 16.03 -8.83
CA ALA A 144 -27.60 16.00 -7.48
C ALA A 144 -27.80 17.39 -6.85
N LYS A 145 -27.07 18.43 -7.31
CA LYS A 145 -27.36 19.84 -6.93
C LYS A 145 -28.57 20.40 -7.68
N THR A 146 -28.85 19.87 -8.86
CA THR A 146 -29.96 20.31 -9.72
C THR A 146 -31.27 19.64 -9.29
N GLU A 147 -31.20 18.43 -8.76
CA GLU A 147 -32.30 17.74 -8.10
C GLU A 147 -32.29 18.09 -6.61
N ASN A 148 -33.22 18.94 -6.18
CA ASN A 148 -33.35 19.39 -4.78
C ASN A 148 -33.89 18.27 -3.86
N ASP A 149 -33.28 17.09 -3.89
CA ASP A 149 -33.63 15.96 -3.03
C ASP A 149 -32.36 15.38 -2.41
N LEU A 150 -32.06 15.85 -1.20
CA LEU A 150 -30.86 15.48 -0.44
C LEU A 150 -30.91 14.04 0.09
N HIS A 151 -31.97 13.27 -0.19
CA HIS A 151 -32.21 11.96 0.43
C HIS A 151 -32.60 10.81 -0.52
N SER A 152 -32.47 10.96 -1.84
CA SER A 152 -32.55 9.82 -2.76
C SER A 152 -31.18 9.14 -2.91
N SER A 153 -30.81 8.34 -1.91
CA SER A 153 -29.70 7.40 -2.06
C SER A 153 -30.20 6.22 -2.90
N HIS A 154 -29.97 6.24 -4.22
CA HIS A 154 -30.16 5.06 -5.05
C HIS A 154 -29.24 3.95 -4.53
N SER A 155 -29.80 3.00 -3.77
CA SER A 155 -29.05 1.88 -3.23
C SER A 155 -28.50 1.01 -4.37
N VAL A 156 -27.46 0.24 -4.10
CA VAL A 156 -26.90 -0.74 -5.04
C VAL A 156 -27.98 -1.73 -5.54
N ASP A 157 -29.03 -1.95 -4.75
CA ASP A 157 -30.18 -2.77 -5.13
C ASP A 157 -30.95 -2.15 -6.31
N GLU A 158 -31.17 -0.84 -6.32
CA GLU A 158 -31.90 -0.15 -7.39
C GLU A 158 -31.09 -0.11 -8.70
N ALA A 159 -29.76 0.02 -8.61
CA ALA A 159 -28.87 -0.10 -9.76
C ALA A 159 -28.81 -1.53 -10.31
N SER A 160 -28.86 -2.54 -9.44
CA SER A 160 -28.88 -3.96 -9.81
C SER A 160 -30.22 -4.34 -10.45
N ASP A 161 -31.33 -3.83 -9.92
CA ASP A 161 -32.67 -4.00 -10.47
C ASP A 161 -32.81 -3.31 -11.83
N LEU A 162 -32.26 -2.10 -11.99
CA LEU A 162 -32.24 -1.41 -13.27
C LEU A 162 -31.36 -2.13 -14.31
N HIS A 163 -30.21 -2.68 -13.88
CA HIS A 163 -29.35 -3.45 -14.76
C HIS A 163 -30.00 -4.78 -15.17
N GLN A 164 -30.64 -5.49 -14.25
CA GLN A 164 -31.44 -6.68 -14.55
C GLN A 164 -32.61 -6.34 -15.48
N TYR A 165 -33.33 -5.25 -15.22
CA TYR A 165 -34.42 -4.79 -16.08
C TYR A 165 -33.93 -4.48 -17.50
N LYS A 166 -32.82 -3.76 -17.65
CA LYS A 166 -32.21 -3.48 -18.96
C LYS A 166 -31.75 -4.76 -19.67
N ARG A 167 -31.14 -5.70 -18.95
CA ARG A 167 -30.70 -6.98 -19.53
C ARG A 167 -31.89 -7.85 -19.98
N ASN A 168 -32.92 -7.95 -19.14
CA ASN A 168 -34.11 -8.74 -19.41
C ASN A 168 -34.94 -8.13 -20.56
N SER A 169 -35.07 -6.80 -20.61
CA SER A 169 -35.74 -6.11 -21.72
C SER A 169 -34.95 -6.23 -23.02
N HIS A 170 -33.62 -6.22 -22.97
CA HIS A 170 -32.79 -6.42 -24.16
C HIS A 170 -32.87 -7.85 -24.70
N GLN A 171 -32.95 -8.86 -23.82
CA GLN A 171 -33.20 -10.25 -24.21
C GLN A 171 -34.59 -10.45 -24.83
N ALA A 172 -35.64 -9.92 -24.19
CA ALA A 172 -37.01 -10.00 -24.70
C ALA A 172 -37.14 -9.35 -26.09
N ARG A 173 -36.44 -8.24 -26.33
CA ARG A 173 -36.44 -7.56 -27.63
C ARG A 173 -35.77 -8.38 -28.73
N ILE A 174 -34.70 -9.11 -28.40
CA ILE A 174 -34.01 -10.01 -29.33
C ILE A 174 -34.88 -11.23 -29.66
N GLU A 175 -35.60 -11.79 -28.69
CA GLU A 175 -36.53 -12.89 -28.92
C GLU A 175 -37.72 -12.50 -29.80
N LEU A 176 -38.29 -11.31 -29.59
CA LEU A 176 -39.36 -10.79 -30.43
C LEU A 176 -38.90 -10.58 -31.89
N MET A 177 -37.65 -10.15 -32.11
CA MET A 177 -37.10 -10.03 -33.46
C MET A 177 -36.90 -11.40 -34.12
N LYS A 178 -36.54 -12.45 -33.37
CA LYS A 178 -36.41 -13.81 -33.89
C LYS A 178 -37.74 -14.47 -34.22
N LYS A 179 -38.82 -14.15 -33.49
CA LYS A 179 -40.16 -14.72 -33.71
C LYS A 179 -40.91 -14.08 -34.89
N LYS A 180 -40.46 -12.90 -35.34
CA LYS A 180 -41.06 -12.14 -36.45
C LYS A 180 -40.32 -12.34 -37.79
N SER A 181 -39.25 -13.14 -37.79
CA SER A 181 -38.53 -13.63 -38.96
C SER A 181 -38.89 -15.08 -39.24
#